data_AF-A0A1B6ELI7-F1
#
_entry.id   AF-A0A1B6ELI7-F1
#
_cell.length_a   1.000
_cell.length_b   1.000
_cell.length_c   1.000
_cell.angle_alpha   90.00
_cell.angle_beta   90.00
_cell.angle_gamma   90.00
#
_symmetry.space_group_name_H-M   'P 1'
#
loop_
_entity.id
_entity.type
_entity.pdbx_description
1 polymer ?
#
loop_
_entity_poly.entity_id
_entity_poly.type
_entity_poly.pdbx_seq_one_letter_code
_entity_poly.pdbx_strand_id
1 'polypeptide(L)'
;MSDDEVDVVPLQHNIELPGNTKMSGIIGGIGEYDQNSETWSSYIERFELFIECNNIKEEKKVSTLLTVAGVKTYSLLRDLCTPNKPSTKSFDALVSLIQDHLYPKPSFIAERYKFSKRIQHEGESAADYIAQLRKMSTHCEFGAVLNDYLRDRLVSGIRNEATKQ
;
A
#
# COMPACT_ATOMS: atom_id res chain seq x y z
N MET A 1 49.66 -66.17 41.62
CA MET A 1 49.87 -65.12 40.60
C MET A 1 49.12 -65.55 39.37
N SER A 2 48.00 -64.86 39.10
CA SER A 2 47.00 -64.98 38.03
C SER A 2 45.61 -64.85 38.71
N ASP A 3 45.19 -63.63 39.05
CA ASP A 3 44.42 -62.68 38.22
C ASP A 3 43.07 -63.33 37.81
N ASP A 4 42.00 -63.13 38.57
CA ASP A 4 41.01 -62.03 38.54
C ASP A 4 40.32 -61.85 37.17
N GLU A 5 39.12 -62.41 37.03
CA GLU A 5 38.15 -62.00 36.02
C GLU A 5 36.73 -62.11 36.61
N VAL A 6 36.27 -61.01 37.21
CA VAL A 6 34.84 -60.81 37.52
C VAL A 6 34.32 -59.81 36.50
N ASP A 7 33.38 -60.30 35.71
CA ASP A 7 32.69 -59.61 34.62
C ASP A 7 31.90 -58.41 35.18
N VAL A 8 32.34 -57.19 34.86
CA VAL A 8 31.62 -55.95 35.21
C VAL A 8 31.21 -55.25 33.91
N VAL A 9 30.00 -55.52 33.46
CA VAL A 9 29.36 -54.79 32.36
C VAL A 9 29.05 -53.37 32.84
N PRO A 10 29.60 -52.28 32.25
CA PRO A 10 29.20 -50.94 32.62
C PRO A 10 27.83 -50.63 32.00
N LEU A 11 26.86 -50.27 32.85
CA LEU A 11 25.63 -49.62 32.42
C LEU A 11 25.98 -48.28 31.77
N GLN A 12 26.00 -48.21 30.44
CA GLN A 12 25.96 -46.93 29.73
C GLN A 12 24.55 -46.34 29.86
N HIS A 13 24.35 -45.51 30.88
CA HIS A 13 23.23 -44.58 30.91
C HIS A 13 23.56 -43.45 29.92
N ASN A 14 23.04 -43.54 28.69
CA ASN A 14 23.04 -42.41 27.77
C ASN A 14 22.10 -41.34 28.33
N ILE A 15 22.68 -40.33 28.97
CA ILE A 15 21.97 -39.09 29.30
C ILE A 15 21.85 -38.32 27.99
N GLU A 16 20.72 -38.46 27.30
CA GLU A 16 20.33 -37.52 26.25
C GLU A 16 20.10 -36.14 26.89
N LEU A 17 21.01 -35.20 26.61
CA LEU A 17 20.81 -33.80 26.99
C LEU A 17 19.68 -33.21 26.13
N PRO A 18 18.63 -32.62 26.74
CA PRO A 18 17.53 -32.06 25.98
C PRO A 18 17.93 -30.73 25.33
N GLY A 19 17.79 -30.68 24.01
CA GLY A 19 17.44 -29.46 23.27
C GLY A 19 18.54 -28.40 23.13
N ASN A 20 19.30 -28.50 22.03
CA ASN A 20 19.91 -27.31 21.43
C ASN A 20 18.80 -26.40 20.89
N THR A 21 18.23 -25.56 21.75
CA THR A 21 17.40 -24.42 21.32
C THR A 21 18.32 -23.46 20.59
N LYS A 22 18.40 -23.58 19.26
CA LYS A 22 19.01 -22.56 18.40
C LYS A 22 18.26 -21.26 18.66
N MET A 23 18.91 -20.31 19.36
CA MET A 23 18.49 -18.92 19.38
C MET A 23 18.58 -18.39 17.94
N SER A 24 17.47 -18.43 17.21
CA SER A 24 17.37 -17.75 15.93
C SER A 24 17.20 -16.26 16.24
N GLY A 25 18.32 -15.53 16.28
CA GLY A 25 18.28 -14.08 16.26
C GLY A 25 17.59 -13.58 14.99
N ILE A 26 16.98 -12.39 15.06
CA ILE A 26 16.50 -11.72 13.86
C ILE A 26 17.71 -11.42 12.97
N ILE A 27 17.64 -11.85 11.71
CA ILE A 27 18.63 -11.58 10.69
C ILE A 27 18.42 -10.14 10.19
N GLY A 28 19.31 -9.25 10.65
CA GLY A 28 19.41 -7.87 10.15
C GLY A 28 18.19 -6.99 10.45
N GLY A 29 18.15 -5.83 9.80
CA GLY A 29 17.01 -4.90 9.84
C GLY A 29 16.63 -4.44 8.44
N ILE A 30 15.34 -4.15 8.23
CA ILE A 30 14.82 -3.71 6.92
C ILE A 30 15.06 -2.22 6.63
N GLY A 31 15.30 -1.40 7.66
CA GLY A 31 15.27 0.07 7.53
C GLY A 31 13.83 0.59 7.46
N GLU A 32 13.63 1.87 7.80
CA GLU A 32 12.31 2.50 7.72
C GLU A 32 11.93 2.81 6.27
N TYR A 33 10.64 3.01 6.01
CA TYR A 33 10.17 3.49 4.71
C TYR A 33 10.55 4.96 4.51
N ASP A 34 11.18 5.27 3.38
CA ASP A 34 11.44 6.65 2.93
C ASP A 34 10.93 6.85 1.51
N GLN A 35 9.90 7.68 1.38
CA GLN A 35 9.26 8.03 0.10
C GLN A 35 10.20 8.69 -0.91
N ASN A 36 11.33 9.26 -0.47
CA ASN A 36 12.31 9.86 -1.39
C ASN A 36 13.28 8.83 -1.97
N SER A 37 13.38 7.66 -1.34
CA SER A 37 14.38 6.64 -1.63
C SER A 37 13.79 5.40 -2.31
N GLU A 38 12.57 5.00 -1.95
CA GLU A 38 11.89 3.84 -2.54
C GLU A 38 10.37 4.05 -2.67
N THR A 39 9.74 3.23 -3.52
CA THR A 39 8.28 3.18 -3.62
C THR A 39 7.70 2.37 -2.46
N TRP A 40 6.44 2.64 -2.10
CA TRP A 40 5.76 1.85 -1.07
C TRP A 40 5.67 0.36 -1.42
N SER A 41 5.41 0.04 -2.69
CA SER A 41 5.38 -1.35 -3.16
C SER A 41 6.73 -2.05 -2.98
N SER A 42 7.83 -1.37 -3.34
CA SER A 42 9.19 -1.90 -3.14
C SER A 42 9.49 -2.13 -1.65
N TYR A 43 9.10 -1.21 -0.77
CA TYR A 43 9.26 -1.38 0.67
C TYR A 43 8.49 -2.61 1.19
N ILE A 44 7.25 -2.81 0.73
CA ILE A 44 6.43 -3.97 1.10
C ILE A 44 7.04 -5.28 0.60
N GLU A 45 7.58 -5.34 -0.62
CA GLU A 45 8.31 -6.52 -1.10
C GLU A 45 9.49 -6.87 -0.19
N ARG A 46 10.32 -5.87 0.19
CA ARG A 46 11.42 -6.09 1.15
C ARG A 46 10.90 -6.55 2.52
N PHE A 47 9.76 -6.03 2.95
CA PHE A 47 9.11 -6.42 4.21
C PHE A 47 8.66 -7.87 4.19
N GLU A 48 8.05 -8.34 3.11
CA GLU A 48 7.64 -9.74 3.00
C GLU A 48 8.84 -10.69 2.97
N LEU A 49 9.91 -10.32 2.27
CA LEU A 49 11.19 -11.05 2.33
C LEU A 49 11.77 -11.07 3.75
N PHE A 50 11.68 -9.97 4.49
CA PHE A 50 12.12 -9.91 5.89
C PHE A 50 11.30 -10.84 6.79
N ILE A 51 9.98 -10.91 6.60
CA ILE A 51 9.09 -11.83 7.32
C ILE A 51 9.48 -13.28 7.04
N GLU A 52 9.72 -13.62 5.77
CA GLU A 52 10.13 -14.95 5.33
C GLU A 52 11.49 -15.34 5.94
N CYS A 53 12.52 -14.51 5.76
CA CYS A 53 13.88 -14.79 6.25
C CYS A 53 13.93 -15.00 7.78
N ASN A 54 13.05 -14.32 8.51
CA ASN A 54 13.01 -14.37 9.97
C ASN A 54 11.97 -15.36 10.52
N ASN A 55 11.28 -16.11 9.66
CA ASN A 55 10.18 -17.02 10.04
C ASN A 55 9.17 -16.33 10.98
N ILE A 56 8.85 -15.06 10.69
CA ILE A 56 7.92 -14.30 11.50
C ILE A 56 6.52 -14.85 11.23
N LYS A 57 5.87 -15.29 12.30
CA LYS A 57 4.52 -15.87 12.22
C LYS A 57 3.51 -14.82 11.74
N GLU A 58 2.50 -15.29 11.01
CA GLU A 58 1.48 -14.42 10.39
C GLU A 58 0.78 -13.51 11.41
N GLU A 59 0.49 -13.99 12.62
CA GLU A 59 -0.12 -13.18 13.69
C GLU A 59 0.74 -11.99 14.15
N LYS A 60 2.04 -12.01 13.86
CA LYS A 60 2.97 -10.92 14.15
C LYS A 60 3.23 -10.01 12.95
N LYS A 61 2.74 -10.33 11.74
CA LYS A 61 3.02 -9.58 10.51
C LYS A 61 2.61 -8.11 10.64
N VAL A 62 1.37 -7.85 11.11
CA VAL A 62 0.87 -6.48 11.32
C VAL A 62 1.69 -5.72 12.36
N SER A 63 1.93 -6.32 13.54
CA SER A 63 2.72 -5.69 14.60
C SER A 63 4.14 -5.38 14.13
N THR A 64 4.75 -6.28 13.35
CA THR A 64 6.09 -6.09 12.79
C THR A 64 6.10 -4.91 11.81
N LEU A 65 5.14 -4.84 10.88
CA LEU A 65 5.02 -3.72 9.95
C LEU A 65 4.94 -2.39 10.70
N LEU A 66 4.07 -2.31 11.71
CA LEU A 66 3.84 -1.08 12.47
C LEU A 66 5.07 -0.61 13.25
N THR A 67 5.96 -1.52 13.65
CA THR A 67 7.19 -1.18 14.37
C THR A 67 8.36 -0.85 13.46
N VAL A 68 8.47 -1.49 12.29
CA VAL A 68 9.64 -1.34 11.40
C VAL A 68 9.44 -0.26 10.33
N ALA A 69 8.20 0.10 9.99
CA ALA A 69 7.89 1.09 8.96
C ALA A 69 8.32 2.53 9.28
N GLY A 70 8.73 2.79 10.52
CA GLY A 70 9.21 4.09 10.99
C GLY A 70 8.12 5.01 11.49
N VAL A 71 8.54 6.04 12.24
CA VAL A 71 7.64 6.94 12.96
C VAL A 71 6.69 7.67 12.02
N LYS A 72 7.18 8.18 10.88
CA LYS A 72 6.37 8.92 9.91
C LYS A 72 5.23 8.07 9.33
N THR A 73 5.56 6.83 8.92
CA THR A 73 4.60 5.88 8.35
C THR A 73 3.57 5.45 9.39
N TYR A 74 4.01 5.18 10.62
CA TYR A 74 3.10 4.83 11.72
C TYR A 74 2.14 5.99 12.06
N SER A 75 2.63 7.23 12.13
CA SER A 75 1.80 8.41 12.34
C SER A 75 0.73 8.56 11.26
N LEU A 76 1.09 8.41 9.99
CA LEU A 76 0.13 8.43 8.89
C LEU A 76 -0.92 7.32 9.02
N LEU A 77 -0.51 6.09 9.32
CA LEU A 77 -1.45 4.99 9.58
C LEU A 77 -2.38 5.29 10.74
N ARG A 78 -1.86 5.89 11.83
CA ARG A 78 -2.68 6.27 12.99
C ARG A 78 -3.79 7.22 12.59
N ASP A 79 -3.48 8.24 11.79
CA ASP A 79 -4.42 9.24 11.31
C ASP A 79 -5.47 8.59 10.39
N LEU A 80 -5.03 7.82 9.39
CA LEU A 80 -5.90 7.14 8.42
C LEU A 80 -6.81 6.07 9.05
N CYS A 81 -6.43 5.51 10.21
CA CYS A 81 -7.23 4.49 10.89
C CYS A 81 -8.29 5.05 11.85
N THR A 82 -8.29 6.35 12.12
CA THR A 82 -9.20 7.01 13.08
C THR A 82 -10.67 6.66 12.80
N PRO A 83 -11.47 6.29 13.82
CA PRO A 83 -11.16 6.25 15.26
C PRO A 83 -10.44 4.98 15.74
N ASN A 84 -10.36 3.93 14.93
CA ASN A 84 -9.78 2.64 15.27
C ASN A 84 -8.24 2.68 15.31
N LYS A 85 -7.58 1.69 15.91
CA LYS A 85 -6.11 1.60 15.93
C LYS A 85 -5.59 0.90 14.67
N PRO A 86 -4.40 1.23 14.15
CA PRO A 86 -3.81 0.49 13.02
C PRO A 86 -3.67 -1.01 13.29
N SER A 87 -3.36 -1.38 14.53
CA SER A 87 -3.19 -2.77 14.95
C SER A 87 -4.45 -3.63 14.88
N THR A 88 -5.63 -3.04 14.66
CA THR A 88 -6.89 -3.78 14.53
C THR A 88 -7.29 -4.04 13.07
N LYS A 89 -6.48 -3.59 12.10
CA LYS A 89 -6.71 -3.83 10.66
C LYS A 89 -5.85 -5.00 10.16
N SER A 90 -6.26 -5.58 9.03
CA SER A 90 -5.45 -6.57 8.32
C SER A 90 -4.22 -5.91 7.68
N PHE A 91 -3.22 -6.73 7.38
CA PHE A 91 -2.02 -6.30 6.66
C PHE A 91 -2.37 -5.63 5.33
N ASP A 92 -3.18 -6.28 4.49
CA ASP A 92 -3.57 -5.76 3.17
C ASP A 92 -4.32 -4.42 3.25
N ALA A 93 -5.14 -4.24 4.29
CA ALA A 93 -5.85 -2.98 4.50
C ALA A 93 -4.87 -1.84 4.87
N LEU A 94 -3.84 -2.12 5.66
CA LEU A 94 -2.81 -1.12 6.00
C LEU A 94 -1.95 -0.79 4.79
N VAL A 95 -1.53 -1.80 4.02
CA VAL A 95 -0.77 -1.61 2.77
C VAL A 95 -1.55 -0.75 1.79
N SER A 96 -2.84 -1.04 1.59
CA SER A 96 -3.71 -0.30 0.68
C SER A 96 -3.93 1.14 1.14
N LEU A 97 -4.12 1.39 2.44
CA LEU A 97 -4.30 2.74 2.98
C LEU A 97 -3.10 3.65 2.65
N ILE A 98 -1.88 3.14 2.81
CA ILE A 98 -0.67 3.92 2.50
C ILE A 98 -0.51 4.06 0.99
N GLN A 99 -0.73 2.99 0.22
CA GLN A 99 -0.66 3.03 -1.25
C GLN A 99 -1.62 4.08 -1.82
N ASP A 100 -2.88 4.08 -1.39
CA ASP A 100 -3.91 5.01 -1.87
C ASP A 100 -3.65 6.45 -1.39
N HIS A 101 -2.98 6.63 -0.25
CA HIS A 101 -2.61 7.97 0.23
C HIS A 101 -1.43 8.56 -0.55
N LEU A 102 -0.39 7.76 -0.79
CA LEU A 102 0.82 8.19 -1.51
C LEU A 102 0.60 8.30 -3.02
N TYR A 103 -0.21 7.40 -3.56
CA TYR A 103 -0.53 7.30 -4.97
C TYR A 103 -2.05 7.35 -5.14
N PRO A 104 -2.69 8.48 -4.78
CA PRO A 104 -4.12 8.61 -4.93
C PRO A 104 -4.47 8.38 -6.40
N LYS A 105 -5.27 7.35 -6.67
CA LYS A 105 -5.87 7.17 -8.00
C LYS A 105 -6.50 8.51 -8.37
N PRO A 106 -6.33 9.00 -9.61
CA PRO A 106 -6.97 10.24 -10.05
C PRO A 106 -8.43 10.14 -9.68
N SER A 107 -8.84 10.90 -8.67
CA SER A 107 -10.20 10.78 -8.18
C SER A 107 -11.07 11.24 -9.32
N PHE A 108 -12.00 10.38 -9.75
CA PHE A 108 -12.99 10.79 -10.73
C PHE A 108 -13.67 12.09 -10.28
N ILE A 109 -13.73 12.37 -8.97
CA ILE A 109 -14.22 13.64 -8.40
C ILE A 109 -13.32 14.82 -8.77
N ALA A 110 -12.00 14.68 -8.66
CA ALA A 110 -11.04 15.72 -9.06
C ALA A 110 -11.06 15.97 -10.56
N GLU A 111 -11.17 14.91 -11.36
CA GLU A 111 -11.30 15.01 -12.82
C GLU A 111 -12.64 15.62 -13.23
N ARG A 112 -13.75 15.25 -12.56
CA ARG A 112 -15.06 15.88 -12.73
C ARG A 112 -15.04 17.36 -12.37
N TYR A 113 -14.30 17.75 -11.34
CA TYR A 113 -14.13 19.15 -10.97
C TYR A 113 -13.34 19.94 -12.02
N LYS A 114 -12.25 19.38 -12.56
CA LYS A 114 -11.51 20.00 -13.67
C LYS A 114 -12.39 20.11 -14.92
N PHE A 115 -13.12 19.05 -15.25
CA PHE A 115 -14.08 19.02 -16.35
C PHE A 115 -15.16 20.08 -16.16
N SER A 116 -15.76 20.19 -14.97
CA SER A 116 -16.83 21.15 -14.71
C SER A 116 -16.37 22.60 -14.73
N LYS A 117 -15.08 22.87 -14.46
CA LYS A 117 -14.50 24.22 -14.58
C LYS A 117 -14.02 24.58 -15.98
N ARG A 118 -14.01 23.63 -16.91
CA ARG A 118 -13.53 23.88 -18.26
C ARG A 118 -14.49 24.81 -19.00
N ILE A 119 -13.96 25.95 -19.46
CA ILE A 119 -14.64 26.92 -20.33
C ILE A 119 -13.81 27.12 -21.58
N GLN A 120 -14.43 27.34 -22.73
CA GLN A 120 -13.72 27.59 -24.00
C GLN A 120 -12.75 28.76 -23.82
N HIS A 121 -11.51 28.60 -24.27
CA HIS A 121 -10.50 29.65 -24.18
C HIS A 121 -10.69 30.68 -25.29
N GLU A 122 -10.13 31.88 -25.12
CA GLU A 122 -10.11 32.88 -26.19
C GLU A 122 -9.29 32.37 -27.38
N GLY A 123 -9.84 32.47 -28.59
CA GLY A 123 -9.21 31.94 -29.81
C GLY A 123 -9.31 30.43 -30.00
N GLU A 124 -9.86 29.68 -29.03
CA GLU A 124 -10.09 28.24 -29.18
C GLU A 124 -11.30 27.97 -30.06
N SER A 125 -11.16 27.11 -31.08
CA SER A 125 -12.29 26.72 -31.92
C SER A 125 -13.29 25.86 -31.15
N ALA A 126 -14.56 25.86 -31.56
CA ALA A 126 -15.57 25.00 -30.95
C ALA A 126 -15.22 23.50 -31.07
N ALA A 127 -14.59 23.10 -32.18
CA ALA A 127 -14.16 21.72 -32.41
C ALA A 127 -13.04 21.30 -31.43
N ASP A 128 -12.04 22.15 -31.22
CA ASP A 128 -10.94 21.90 -30.28
C ASP A 128 -11.46 21.83 -28.84
N TYR A 129 -12.39 22.73 -28.49
CA TYR A 129 -13.04 22.71 -27.19
C TYR A 129 -13.77 21.38 -26.93
N ILE A 130 -14.56 20.89 -27.90
CA ILE A 130 -15.26 19.61 -27.80
C ILE A 130 -14.27 18.44 -27.68
N ALA A 131 -13.21 18.45 -28.49
CA ALA A 131 -12.17 17.41 -28.43
C ALA A 131 -11.51 17.38 -27.04
N GLN A 132 -11.23 18.55 -26.46
CA GLN A 132 -10.63 18.65 -25.13
C GLN A 132 -11.59 18.22 -24.02
N LEU A 133 -12.88 18.57 -24.10
CA LEU A 133 -13.90 18.08 -23.16
C LEU A 133 -13.98 16.54 -23.17
N ARG A 134 -13.98 15.93 -24.37
CA ARG A 134 -13.96 14.47 -24.52
C ARG A 134 -12.71 13.86 -23.88
N LYS A 135 -11.53 14.44 -24.11
CA LYS A 135 -10.27 13.99 -23.49
C LYS A 135 -10.31 14.08 -21.96
N MET A 136 -10.83 15.17 -21.39
CA MET A 136 -10.94 15.34 -19.94
C MET A 136 -11.96 14.38 -19.31
N SER A 137 -12.97 13.97 -20.06
CA SER A 137 -14.00 13.04 -19.57
C SER A 137 -13.51 11.61 -19.33
N THR A 138 -12.36 11.21 -19.91
CA THR A 138 -11.83 9.84 -19.87
C THR A 138 -11.61 9.33 -18.44
N HIS A 139 -11.23 10.20 -17.51
CA HIS A 139 -10.96 9.85 -16.12
C HIS A 139 -12.07 10.29 -15.15
N CYS A 140 -13.22 10.76 -15.68
CA CYS A 140 -14.34 11.25 -14.89
C CYS A 140 -15.35 10.16 -14.49
N GLU A 141 -15.20 8.93 -14.99
CA GLU A 141 -16.12 7.81 -14.72
C GLU A 141 -17.62 8.18 -14.91
N PHE A 142 -17.96 8.92 -15.98
CA PHE A 142 -19.35 9.31 -16.23
C PHE A 142 -20.24 8.14 -16.65
N GLY A 143 -19.66 7.03 -17.12
CA GLY A 143 -20.42 5.84 -17.53
C GLY A 143 -21.47 6.15 -18.60
N ALA A 144 -22.69 5.64 -18.41
CA ALA A 144 -23.78 5.76 -19.37
C ALA A 144 -24.25 7.21 -19.64
N VAL A 145 -24.00 8.14 -18.71
CA VAL A 145 -24.45 9.54 -18.79
C VAL A 145 -23.38 10.50 -19.33
N LEU A 146 -22.28 9.97 -19.89
CA LEU A 146 -21.18 10.77 -20.46
C LEU A 146 -21.66 11.84 -21.44
N ASN A 147 -22.58 11.49 -22.36
CA ASN A 147 -23.05 12.42 -23.38
C ASN A 147 -23.85 13.58 -22.79
N ASP A 148 -24.55 13.36 -21.66
CA ASP A 148 -25.29 14.43 -20.99
C ASP A 148 -24.33 15.42 -20.34
N TYR A 149 -23.30 14.95 -19.63
CA TYR A 149 -22.26 15.82 -19.08
C TYR A 149 -21.48 16.60 -20.15
N LEU A 150 -21.17 15.97 -21.29
CA LEU A 150 -20.53 16.66 -22.41
C LEU A 150 -21.42 17.75 -22.99
N ARG A 151 -22.72 17.49 -23.14
CA ARG A 151 -23.70 18.47 -23.61
C ARG A 151 -23.81 19.64 -22.64
N ASP A 152 -24.01 19.35 -21.36
CA ASP A 152 -24.19 20.36 -20.31
C ASP A 152 -22.96 21.26 -20.20
N ARG A 153 -21.75 20.67 -20.23
CA ARG A 153 -20.51 21.44 -20.16
C ARG A 153 -20.21 22.22 -21.43
N LEU A 154 -20.59 21.69 -22.59
CA LEU A 154 -20.51 22.42 -23.86
C LEU A 154 -21.39 23.67 -23.81
N VAL A 155 -22.68 23.53 -23.50
CA VAL A 155 -23.64 24.65 -23.45
C VAL A 155 -23.23 25.68 -22.40
N SER A 156 -22.88 25.24 -21.19
CA SER A 156 -22.54 26.17 -20.10
C SER A 156 -21.14 26.78 -20.22
N GLY A 157 -20.23 26.19 -21.00
CA GLY A 157 -18.82 26.60 -21.08
C GLY A 157 -18.38 27.23 -22.40
N ILE A 158 -19.24 27.24 -23.42
CA ILE A 158 -18.97 27.93 -24.67
C ILE A 158 -18.99 29.45 -24.44
N ARG A 159 -18.07 30.17 -25.09
CA ARG A 159 -17.98 31.64 -25.00
C ARG A 159 -19.03 32.36 -25.84
N ASN A 160 -19.54 31.70 -26.87
CA ASN A 160 -20.53 32.30 -27.77
C ASN A 160 -21.93 32.25 -27.14
N GLU A 161 -22.43 33.41 -26.71
CA GLU A 161 -23.77 33.56 -26.11
C GLU A 161 -24.91 33.20 -27.08
N ALA A 162 -24.70 33.27 -28.40
CA ALA A 162 -25.73 32.91 -29.37
C ALA A 162 -26.11 31.42 -29.37
N THR A 163 -25.30 30.56 -28.71
CA THR A 163 -25.52 29.11 -28.61
C THR A 163 -26.15 28.68 -27.28
N LYS A 164 -26.42 29.63 -26.37
CA LYS A 164 -27.12 29.40 -25.09
C LYS A 164 -28.59 29.76 -25.26
N GLN A 165 -29.42 28.86 -25.77
CA GLN A 165 -30.87 29.02 -25.86
C GLN A 165 -31.58 27.90 -25.10
#